data_AF-A0A353RCY6-F1
#
_entry.id   AF-A0A353RCY6-F1
#
_cell.length_a   1.000
_cell.length_b   1.000
_cell.length_c   1.000
_cell.angle_alpha   90.00
_cell.angle_beta   90.00
_cell.angle_gamma   90.00
#
_symmetry.space_group_name_H-M   'P 1'
#
loop_
_entity.id
_entity.type
_entity.pdbx_description
1 polymer ?
#
loop_
_entity_poly.entity_id
_entity_poly.type
_entity_poly.pdbx_seq_one_letter_code
_entity_poly.pdbx_strand_id
1 'polypeptide(L)'
;NIEIVQNAGEENNYIFGARVEDLAAIRGTYDPKKRYKEEPRIRRALDTLVDGTFSDGGTGWFRELYDSILEGASWHRPDQYFLLEDFLPYCETRLRANREYADRDAFARKCLLNIAASGPFSSDRTVREYAEDIWGVSPRRQTHG
;
A
#
# COMPACT_ATOMS: atom_id res chain seq x y z
N ASN A 1 7.88 0.30 4.09
CA ASN A 1 8.00 -0.69 2.99
C ASN A 1 9.40 -0.76 2.40
N ILE A 2 10.00 0.35 1.93
CA ILE A 2 11.34 0.34 1.32
C ILE A 2 12.38 -0.36 2.21
N GLU A 3 12.51 0.07 3.47
CA GLU A 3 13.45 -0.54 4.42
C GLU A 3 13.15 -2.02 4.68
N ILE A 4 11.87 -2.41 4.76
CA ILE A 4 11.47 -3.82 4.98
C ILE A 4 11.96 -4.68 3.82
N VAL A 5 11.72 -4.23 2.59
CA VAL A 5 12.16 -4.93 1.37
C VAL A 5 13.68 -4.98 1.27
N GLN A 6 14.37 -3.89 1.57
CA GLN A 6 15.83 -3.85 1.57
C GLN A 6 16.45 -4.84 2.55
N ASN A 7 15.84 -5.02 3.73
CA ASN A 7 16.34 -5.94 4.75
C ASN A 7 15.95 -7.40 4.47
N ALA A 8 14.71 -7.65 4.04
CA ALA A 8 14.18 -9.00 3.86
C ALA A 8 14.37 -9.57 2.45
N GLY A 9 14.77 -8.77 1.47
CA GLY A 9 14.88 -9.16 0.06
C GLY A 9 13.57 -8.98 -0.71
N GLU A 10 13.67 -8.53 -1.96
CA GLU A 10 12.51 -8.28 -2.84
C GLU A 10 11.77 -9.58 -3.18
N GLU A 11 12.48 -10.70 -3.31
CA GLU A 11 11.91 -12.01 -3.57
C GLU A 11 11.03 -12.56 -2.43
N ASN A 12 11.19 -12.00 -1.22
CA ASN A 12 10.42 -12.36 -0.04
C ASN A 12 9.25 -11.40 0.22
N ASN A 13 9.03 -10.43 -0.68
CA ASN A 13 8.01 -9.39 -0.57
C ASN A 13 7.15 -9.31 -1.83
N TYR A 14 5.96 -8.74 -1.70
CA TYR A 14 5.03 -8.55 -2.82
C TYR A 14 4.83 -7.05 -3.07
N ILE A 15 5.75 -6.47 -3.84
CA ILE A 15 5.69 -5.05 -4.22
C ILE A 15 4.89 -4.89 -5.51
N PHE A 16 4.09 -3.84 -5.55
CA PHE A 16 3.22 -3.48 -6.66
C PHE A 16 3.08 -1.95 -6.74
N GLY A 17 2.52 -1.51 -7.86
CA GLY A 17 2.17 -0.12 -8.09
C GLY A 17 3.34 0.74 -8.59
N ALA A 18 3.01 1.98 -8.94
CA ALA A 18 3.95 2.95 -9.43
C ALA A 18 4.89 3.45 -8.32
N ARG A 19 6.12 3.80 -8.69
CA ARG A 19 7.04 4.47 -7.75
C ARG A 19 6.65 5.93 -7.59
N VAL A 20 7.13 6.57 -6.53
CA VAL A 20 6.84 7.98 -6.23
C VAL A 20 7.29 8.88 -7.38
N GLU A 21 8.43 8.56 -7.99
CA GLU A 21 9.01 9.30 -9.11
C GLU A 21 8.14 9.18 -10.38
N ASP A 22 7.61 7.98 -10.64
CA ASP A 22 6.74 7.71 -11.79
C ASP A 22 5.41 8.48 -11.65
N LEU A 23 4.82 8.46 -10.46
CA LEU A 23 3.60 9.20 -10.16
C LEU A 23 3.79 10.72 -10.29
N ALA A 24 4.95 11.23 -9.88
CA ALA A 24 5.28 12.65 -10.05
C ALA A 24 5.35 13.04 -11.54
N ALA A 25 5.91 12.18 -12.39
CA ALA A 25 6.06 12.43 -13.82
C ALA A 25 4.71 12.46 -14.56
N ILE A 26 3.76 11.59 -14.19
CA ILE A 26 2.44 11.53 -14.84
C ILE A 26 1.40 12.45 -14.20
N ARG A 27 1.70 13.07 -13.04
CA ARG A 27 0.72 13.80 -12.23
C ARG A 27 -0.07 14.85 -13.01
N GLY A 28 0.58 15.58 -13.90
CA GLY A 28 -0.04 16.66 -14.68
C GLY A 28 -0.84 16.18 -15.90
N THR A 29 -0.62 14.95 -16.36
CA THR A 29 -1.24 14.38 -17.57
C THR A 29 -2.17 13.20 -17.27
N TYR A 30 -2.24 12.76 -16.02
CA TYR A 30 -3.05 11.65 -15.58
C TYR A 30 -4.55 11.96 -15.72
N ASP A 31 -5.27 11.06 -16.39
CA ASP A 31 -6.72 11.12 -16.58
C ASP A 31 -7.36 9.78 -16.16
N PRO A 32 -8.05 9.72 -15.01
CA PRO A 32 -8.69 8.49 -14.56
C PRO A 32 -9.86 8.07 -15.46
N LYS A 33 -10.51 9.00 -16.17
CA LYS A 33 -11.58 8.64 -17.12
C LYS A 33 -11.04 7.88 -18.31
N LYS A 34 -9.80 8.17 -18.72
CA LYS A 34 -9.10 7.39 -19.75
C LYS A 34 -8.86 5.95 -19.26
N ARG A 35 -8.29 5.79 -18.05
CA ARG A 35 -8.08 4.45 -17.44
C ARG A 35 -9.38 3.66 -17.33
N TYR A 36 -10.45 4.31 -16.88
CA TYR A 36 -11.79 3.72 -16.81
C TYR A 36 -12.32 3.26 -18.18
N LYS A 37 -12.10 4.03 -19.25
CA LYS A 37 -12.57 3.66 -20.61
C LYS A 37 -11.75 2.52 -21.22
N GLU A 38 -10.45 2.47 -20.95
CA GLU A 38 -9.52 1.55 -21.60
C GLU A 38 -9.47 0.16 -20.95
N GLU A 39 -9.67 0.05 -19.63
CA GLU A 39 -9.58 -1.23 -18.91
C GLU A 39 -10.96 -1.72 -18.43
N PRO A 40 -11.51 -2.80 -19.04
CA PRO A 40 -12.83 -3.32 -18.68
C PRO A 40 -12.98 -3.75 -17.22
N ARG A 41 -11.91 -4.22 -16.56
CA ARG A 41 -11.95 -4.63 -15.15
C ARG A 41 -12.13 -3.43 -14.22
N ILE A 42 -11.43 -2.32 -14.51
CA ILE A 42 -11.59 -1.05 -13.78
C ILE A 42 -13.02 -0.55 -13.97
N ARG A 43 -13.49 -0.50 -15.22
CA ARG A 43 -14.86 -0.09 -15.52
C ARG A 43 -15.88 -0.91 -14.74
N ARG A 44 -15.77 -2.25 -14.82
CA ARG A 44 -16.71 -3.13 -14.14
C ARG A 44 -16.70 -2.90 -12.63
N ALA A 45 -15.53 -2.73 -12.02
CA ALA A 45 -15.42 -2.46 -10.59
C ALA A 45 -16.09 -1.14 -10.20
N LEU A 46 -15.81 -0.04 -10.91
CA LEU A 46 -16.43 1.26 -10.63
C LEU A 46 -17.94 1.24 -10.90
N ASP A 47 -18.38 0.64 -12.01
CA ASP A 47 -19.81 0.56 -12.35
C ASP A 47 -20.60 -0.18 -11.27
N THR A 48 -20.04 -1.19 -10.60
CA THR A 48 -20.74 -1.91 -9.52
C THR A 48 -21.10 -1.04 -8.32
N LEU A 49 -20.41 0.09 -8.13
CA LEU A 49 -20.75 1.08 -7.11
C LEU A 49 -22.09 1.78 -7.43
N VAL A 50 -22.47 1.82 -8.70
CA VAL A 50 -23.48 2.77 -9.21
C VAL A 50 -24.55 2.16 -10.12
N ASP A 51 -24.39 0.90 -10.54
CA ASP A 51 -25.31 0.17 -11.41
C ASP A 51 -26.40 -0.61 -10.64
N GLY A 52 -26.37 -0.54 -9.30
CA GLY A 52 -27.31 -1.25 -8.42
C GLY A 52 -26.91 -2.68 -8.08
N THR A 53 -25.72 -3.15 -8.50
CA THR A 53 -25.17 -4.45 -8.07
C THR A 53 -25.03 -4.52 -6.55
N PHE A 54 -24.56 -3.44 -5.92
CA PHE A 54 -24.50 -3.31 -4.47
C PHE A 54 -25.41 -2.17 -3.98
N SER A 55 -25.94 -2.34 -2.77
CA SER A 55 -26.69 -1.30 -2.07
C SER A 55 -25.82 -0.69 -0.98
N ASP A 56 -25.77 0.65 -0.94
CA ASP A 56 -25.18 1.43 0.15
C ASP A 56 -26.22 1.81 1.22
N GLY A 57 -27.41 1.20 1.19
CA GLY A 57 -28.52 1.53 2.09
C GLY A 57 -29.18 2.88 1.82
N GLY A 58 -28.97 3.48 0.65
CA GLY A 58 -29.53 4.80 0.30
C GLY A 58 -28.73 5.97 0.85
N THR A 59 -27.49 5.74 1.28
CA THR A 59 -26.60 6.78 1.81
C THR A 59 -26.03 7.69 0.73
N GLY A 60 -25.91 7.19 -0.51
CA GLY A 60 -25.26 7.89 -1.62
C GLY A 60 -23.73 7.77 -1.60
N TRP A 61 -23.15 7.06 -0.64
CA TRP A 61 -21.69 6.96 -0.48
C TRP A 61 -21.00 6.26 -1.64
N PHE A 62 -21.65 5.28 -2.27
CA PHE A 62 -21.04 4.63 -3.44
C PHE A 62 -20.97 5.55 -4.64
N ARG A 63 -21.98 6.41 -4.82
CA ARG A 63 -21.96 7.48 -5.83
C ARG A 63 -20.84 8.46 -5.54
N GLU A 64 -20.74 8.92 -4.29
CA GLU A 64 -19.70 9.85 -3.86
C GLU A 64 -18.29 9.28 -4.10
N LEU A 65 -18.07 8.00 -3.79
CA LEU A 65 -16.81 7.32 -4.07
C LEU A 65 -16.52 7.24 -5.59
N TYR A 66 -17.49 6.82 -6.39
CA TYR A 66 -17.38 6.80 -7.86
C TYR A 66 -17.01 8.19 -8.41
N ASP A 67 -17.72 9.23 -7.97
CA ASP A 67 -17.50 10.60 -8.42
C ASP A 67 -16.13 11.11 -7.94
N SER A 68 -15.71 10.80 -6.71
CA SER A 68 -14.38 11.20 -6.21
C SER A 68 -13.22 10.66 -7.08
N ILE A 69 -13.42 9.49 -7.70
CA ILE A 69 -12.44 8.84 -8.55
C ILE A 69 -12.47 9.44 -9.97
N LEU A 70 -13.66 9.60 -10.57
CA LEU A 70 -13.76 10.00 -11.99
C LEU A 70 -13.95 11.49 -12.22
N GLU A 71 -14.63 12.18 -11.30
CA GLU A 71 -15.04 13.58 -11.41
C GLU A 71 -14.28 14.49 -10.43
N GLY A 72 -13.81 13.94 -9.31
CA GLY A 72 -13.16 14.68 -8.23
C GLY A 72 -14.16 15.40 -7.31
N ALA A 73 -13.65 16.31 -6.49
CA ALA A 73 -14.45 17.14 -5.59
C ALA A 73 -13.86 18.55 -5.49
N SER A 74 -14.52 19.47 -4.79
CA SER A 74 -14.06 20.86 -4.66
C SER A 74 -12.68 21.01 -3.97
N TRP A 75 -12.25 20.01 -3.19
CA TRP A 75 -10.96 20.00 -2.49
C TRP A 75 -9.94 18.99 -3.05
N HIS A 76 -10.26 18.22 -4.10
CA HIS A 76 -9.31 17.31 -4.73
C HIS A 76 -9.61 17.04 -6.21
N ARG A 77 -8.55 16.79 -6.99
CA ARG A 77 -8.68 16.31 -8.36
C ARG A 77 -9.27 14.88 -8.42
N PRO A 78 -9.86 14.48 -9.57
CA PRO A 78 -10.22 13.09 -9.83
C PRO A 78 -9.08 12.14 -9.50
N ASP A 79 -9.38 11.05 -8.80
CA ASP A 79 -8.43 9.98 -8.44
C ASP A 79 -7.09 10.53 -7.92
N GLN A 80 -7.18 11.39 -6.91
CA GLN A 80 -6.04 12.12 -6.31
C GLN A 80 -4.85 11.21 -5.96
N TYR A 81 -5.14 9.97 -5.57
CA TYR A 81 -4.19 8.97 -5.08
C TYR A 81 -3.80 7.92 -6.11
N PHE A 82 -4.16 8.10 -7.39
CA PHE A 82 -3.80 7.19 -8.50
C PHE A 82 -4.27 5.74 -8.28
N LEU A 83 -5.45 5.55 -7.69
CA LEU A 83 -6.01 4.23 -7.42
C LEU A 83 -6.16 3.42 -8.71
N LEU A 84 -6.55 4.07 -9.82
CA LEU A 84 -6.75 3.37 -11.09
C LEU A 84 -5.44 3.02 -11.79
N GLU A 85 -4.36 3.76 -11.51
CA GLU A 85 -3.01 3.43 -11.98
C GLU A 85 -2.51 2.13 -11.34
N ASP A 86 -2.70 2.01 -10.02
CA ASP A 86 -2.20 0.87 -9.24
C ASP A 86 -3.16 -0.33 -9.23
N PHE A 87 -4.39 -0.18 -9.72
CA PHE A 87 -5.44 -1.20 -9.63
C PHE A 87 -5.02 -2.55 -10.22
N LEU A 88 -4.49 -2.56 -11.45
CA LEU A 88 -4.09 -3.80 -12.11
C LEU A 88 -2.83 -4.43 -11.49
N PRO A 89 -1.72 -3.68 -11.28
CA PRO A 89 -0.56 -4.20 -10.57
C PRO A 89 -0.91 -4.80 -9.21
N TYR A 90 -1.82 -4.16 -8.47
CA TYR A 90 -2.34 -4.66 -7.20
C TYR A 90 -3.06 -6.00 -7.37
N CYS A 91 -4.03 -6.09 -8.29
CA CYS A 91 -4.77 -7.33 -8.55
C CYS A 91 -3.84 -8.48 -8.93
N GLU A 92 -2.89 -8.24 -9.84
CA GLU A 92 -1.95 -9.24 -10.33
C GLU A 92 -1.01 -9.74 -9.23
N THR A 93 -0.46 -8.81 -8.45
CA THR A 93 0.42 -9.12 -7.33
C THR A 93 -0.31 -9.88 -6.23
N ARG A 94 -1.55 -9.49 -5.93
CA ARG A 94 -2.40 -10.19 -4.97
C ARG A 94 -2.73 -11.61 -5.44
N LEU A 95 -3.06 -11.78 -6.72
CA LEU A 95 -3.30 -13.11 -7.29
C LEU A 95 -2.03 -13.97 -7.28
N ARG A 96 -0.86 -13.39 -7.54
CA ARG A 96 0.43 -14.08 -7.39
C ARG A 96 0.62 -14.56 -5.95
N ALA A 97 0.42 -13.69 -4.96
CA ALA A 97 0.54 -14.05 -3.55
C ALA A 97 -0.42 -15.20 -3.18
N ASN A 98 -1.66 -15.18 -3.67
CA ASN A 98 -2.63 -16.25 -3.45
C ASN A 98 -2.19 -17.58 -4.07
N ARG A 99 -1.59 -17.57 -5.27
CA ARG A 99 -1.08 -18.78 -5.92
C ARG A 99 0.12 -19.34 -5.18
N GLU A 100 1.08 -18.49 -4.82
CA GLU A 100 2.29 -18.88 -4.09
C GLU A 100 1.96 -19.40 -2.68
N TYR A 101 0.87 -18.92 -2.06
CA TYR A 101 0.40 -19.43 -0.78
C TYR A 101 0.04 -20.93 -0.79
N ALA A 102 -0.25 -21.51 -1.96
CA ALA A 102 -0.51 -22.94 -2.09
C ALA A 102 0.74 -23.78 -1.78
N ASP A 103 1.94 -23.26 -2.07
CA ASP A 103 3.20 -23.83 -1.61
C ASP A 103 3.52 -23.30 -0.20
N ARG A 104 3.09 -24.06 0.80
CA ARG A 104 3.18 -23.67 2.22
C ARG A 104 4.63 -23.52 2.68
N ASP A 105 5.54 -24.36 2.19
CA ASP A 105 6.94 -24.37 2.61
C ASP A 105 7.69 -23.19 2.02
N ALA A 106 7.51 -22.92 0.72
CA ALA A 106 8.08 -21.74 0.08
C ALA A 106 7.55 -20.45 0.71
N PHE A 107 6.25 -20.38 0.99
CA PHE A 107 5.65 -19.23 1.65
C PHE A 107 6.17 -19.05 3.08
N ALA A 108 6.26 -20.12 3.87
CA ALA A 108 6.80 -20.08 5.23
C ALA A 108 8.27 -19.62 5.25
N ARG A 109 9.06 -20.02 4.24
CA ARG A 109 10.44 -19.52 4.09
C ARG A 109 10.47 -17.99 3.91
N LYS A 110 9.60 -17.42 3.07
CA LYS A 110 9.49 -15.96 2.91
C LYS A 110 9.14 -15.27 4.23
N CYS A 111 8.19 -15.85 4.99
CA CYS A 111 7.82 -15.34 6.32
C CYS A 111 8.99 -15.37 7.31
N LEU A 112 9.71 -16.49 7.38
CA LEU A 112 10.86 -16.64 8.27
C LEU A 112 11.97 -15.63 7.95
N LEU A 113 12.24 -15.38 6.67
CA LEU A 113 13.22 -14.39 6.25
C LEU A 113 12.81 -12.97 6.66
N ASN A 114 11.52 -12.62 6.54
CA ASN A 114 11.02 -11.33 7.04
C ASN A 114 11.15 -11.20 8.56
N ILE A 115 10.87 -12.26 9.32
CA ILE A 115 11.05 -12.28 10.78
C ILE A 115 12.52 -12.11 11.14
N ALA A 116 13.41 -12.87 10.51
CA ALA A 116 14.85 -12.78 10.76
C ALA A 116 15.42 -11.40 10.42
N ALA A 117 14.86 -10.73 9.41
CA ALA A 117 15.25 -9.40 8.96
C ALA A 117 14.59 -8.25 9.73
N SER A 118 13.74 -8.52 10.74
CA SER A 118 12.94 -7.47 11.39
C SER A 118 13.69 -6.68 12.48
N GLY A 119 14.91 -7.11 12.86
CA GLY A 119 15.71 -6.52 13.94
C GLY A 119 15.87 -4.99 13.88
N PRO A 120 16.14 -4.39 12.70
CA PRO A 120 16.18 -2.93 12.53
C PRO A 120 14.90 -2.22 13.00
N PHE A 121 13.73 -2.84 12.92
CA PHE A 121 12.46 -2.20 13.30
C PHE A 121 12.16 -2.28 14.80
N SER A 122 13.11 -2.75 15.62
CA SER A 122 12.94 -2.74 17.08
C SER A 122 12.91 -1.32 17.63
N SER A 123 11.93 -1.03 18.48
CA SER A 123 11.85 0.24 19.21
C SER A 123 13.06 0.46 20.12
N ASP A 124 13.71 -0.61 20.61
CA ASP A 124 14.91 -0.50 21.44
C ASP A 124 16.05 0.21 20.70
N ARG A 125 16.15 -0.03 19.37
CA ARG A 125 17.11 0.67 18.52
C ARG A 125 16.78 2.17 18.48
N THR A 126 15.52 2.52 18.19
CA THR A 126 15.07 3.90 18.11
C THR A 126 15.25 4.64 19.44
N VAL A 127 14.90 4.01 20.57
CA VAL A 127 15.09 4.62 21.90
C VAL A 127 16.56 4.87 22.18
N ARG A 128 17.45 3.95 21.81
CA ARG A 128 18.89 4.13 21.96
C ARG A 128 19.42 5.28 21.10
N GLU A 129 19.03 5.34 19.82
CA GLU A 129 19.41 6.44 18.92
C GLU A 129 18.95 7.81 19.46
N TYR A 130 17.70 7.90 19.95
CA TYR A 130 17.23 9.13 20.62
C TYR A 130 18.01 9.46 21.89
N ALA A 131 18.31 8.46 22.71
CA ALA A 131 19.07 8.64 23.95
C ALA A 131 20.48 9.19 23.69
N GLU A 132 21.15 8.71 22.64
CA GLU A 132 22.51 9.08 22.27
C GLU A 132 22.55 10.42 21.51
N ASP A 133 21.72 10.59 20.48
CA ASP A 133 21.85 11.69 19.52
C ASP A 133 21.06 12.95 19.89
N ILE A 134 20.00 12.81 20.71
CA ILE A 134 19.08 13.92 21.01
C ILE A 134 19.03 14.21 22.52
N TRP A 135 18.79 13.21 23.36
CA TRP A 135 18.57 13.43 24.79
C TRP A 135 19.86 13.49 25.61
N GLY A 136 20.95 12.89 25.11
CA GLY A 136 22.23 12.83 25.83
C GLY A 136 22.15 12.06 27.15
N VAL A 137 21.35 10.98 27.21
CA VAL A 137 21.14 10.18 28.42
C VAL A 137 21.78 8.81 28.31
N SER A 138 22.28 8.27 29.43
CA SER A 138 22.90 6.94 29.49
C SER A 138 22.11 5.98 30.39
N PRO A 139 22.11 4.66 30.09
CA PRO A 139 21.43 3.67 30.91
C PRO A 139 21.92 3.70 32.36
N ARG A 140 20.99 3.68 33.33
CA ARG A 140 21.31 3.53 34.76
C ARG A 140 20.88 2.16 35.25
N ARG A 141 21.81 1.38 35.79
CA ARG A 141 21.45 0.15 36.52
C ARG A 141 20.98 0.51 37.92
N GLN A 142 19.85 -0.05 38.34
CA GLN A 142 19.40 0.06 39.73
C GLN A 142 20.16 -0.94 40.59
N THR A 143 20.99 -0.46 41.50
CA THR A 143 21.59 -1.29 42.56
C THR A 143 20.56 -1.46 43.68
N HIS A 144 20.07 -2.68 43.88
CA HIS A 144 19.26 -3.01 45.06
C HIS A 144 20.22 -3.27 46.22
N GLY A 145 20.14 -2.43 47.26
CA GLY A 145 20.87 -2.56 48.52
C GLY A 145 20.07 -3.31 49.57
#